data_AF-A0A7S4BV34-F1
#
_entry.id   AF-A0A7S4BV34-F1
#
_cell.length_a   1.000
_cell.length_b   1.000
_cell.length_c   1.000
_cell.angle_alpha   90.00
_cell.angle_beta   90.00
_cell.angle_gamma   90.00
#
_symmetry.space_group_name_H-M   'P 1'
#
loop_
_entity.id
_entity.type
_entity.pdbx_description
1 polymer ?
#
loop_
_entity_poly.entity_id
_entity_poly.type
_entity_poly.pdbx_seq_one_letter_code
_entity_poly.pdbx_strand_id
1 'polypeptide(L)'
;MAPYRIKKRPMPTPNELKEAENKAMKTEKEVVADAAGPSQQSAVDMAIRSEAEEQCIAQDGSKLEAPPPSPPPSRRRTTKKQRVPDGWIHCAKASEPLHGLCAVKTPLSEDFGLLGDEEWTPEQCVQSCGGDRVRLVVDMTNTDRYYSPLTLPRHVKHLKIRIEGHRCPLESELKQIADAVLLMRERFKSEKVGAQSELGAESEGGAQSTSAEAGASDVQGVGADATSDAERGASDQPIALIHCTHGINRTGCAIAHLLVTLHEYTLAAAAAAFARARPP
;
A
#
# COMPACT_ATOMS: atom_id res chain seq x y z
N MET A 1 -15.67 7.32 -50.33
CA MET A 1 -15.60 7.65 -48.88
C MET A 1 -16.71 8.62 -48.55
N ALA A 2 -17.69 8.22 -47.71
CA ALA A 2 -18.77 9.11 -47.28
C ALA A 2 -18.39 9.79 -45.94
N PRO A 3 -18.64 11.09 -45.75
CA PRO A 3 -18.26 11.77 -44.52
C PRO A 3 -19.17 11.39 -43.35
N TYR A 4 -18.56 11.05 -42.22
CA TYR A 4 -19.23 10.68 -40.96
C TYR A 4 -19.91 11.92 -40.35
N ARG A 5 -21.24 11.95 -40.35
CA ARG A 5 -22.04 13.05 -39.79
C ARG A 5 -22.32 12.78 -38.32
N ILE A 6 -21.54 13.40 -37.42
CA ILE A 6 -21.75 13.31 -35.96
C ILE A 6 -23.08 14.00 -35.63
N LYS A 7 -24.11 13.21 -35.31
CA LYS A 7 -25.37 13.74 -34.77
C LYS A 7 -25.09 14.18 -33.33
N LYS A 8 -24.98 15.51 -33.10
CA LYS A 8 -24.95 16.07 -31.74
C LYS A 8 -26.24 15.67 -31.03
N ARG A 9 -26.15 14.86 -29.97
CA ARG A 9 -27.29 14.60 -29.09
C ARG A 9 -27.60 15.88 -28.32
N PRO A 10 -28.87 16.29 -28.20
CA PRO A 10 -29.24 17.43 -27.39
C PRO A 10 -28.87 17.19 -25.93
N MET A 11 -28.39 18.24 -25.26
CA MET A 11 -28.08 18.19 -23.83
C MET A 11 -29.38 17.92 -23.05
N PRO A 12 -29.35 17.03 -22.04
CA PRO A 12 -30.51 16.77 -21.21
C PRO A 12 -30.95 18.04 -20.49
N THR A 13 -32.26 18.24 -20.43
CA THR A 13 -32.86 19.38 -19.75
C THR A 13 -32.65 19.28 -18.23
N PRO A 14 -32.73 20.41 -17.49
CA PRO A 14 -32.64 20.38 -16.03
C PRO A 14 -33.67 19.47 -15.35
N ASN A 15 -34.80 19.20 -15.99
CA ASN A 15 -35.83 18.30 -15.47
C ASN A 15 -35.43 16.82 -15.65
N GLU A 16 -34.84 16.47 -16.80
CA GLU A 16 -34.30 15.13 -17.06
C GLU A 16 -33.11 14.80 -16.15
N LEU A 17 -32.30 15.80 -15.79
CA LEU A 17 -31.21 15.63 -14.80
C LEU A 17 -31.75 15.34 -13.40
N LYS A 18 -32.78 16.07 -12.97
CA LYS A 18 -33.45 15.84 -11.67
C LYS A 18 -34.16 14.48 -11.62
N GLU A 19 -34.76 14.06 -12.73
CA GLU A 19 -35.43 12.76 -12.83
C GLU A 19 -34.40 11.61 -12.79
N ALA A 20 -33.23 11.79 -13.39
CA ALA A 20 -32.10 10.86 -13.30
C ALA A 20 -31.51 10.78 -11.88
N GLU A 21 -31.34 11.90 -11.18
CA GLU A 21 -30.90 11.93 -9.77
C GLU A 21 -31.90 11.25 -8.83
N ASN A 22 -33.20 11.55 -8.98
CA ASN A 22 -34.24 10.92 -8.16
C ASN A 22 -34.34 9.40 -8.43
N LYS A 23 -34.10 8.96 -9.66
CA LYS A 23 -34.04 7.54 -10.01
C LYS A 23 -32.80 6.85 -9.43
N ALA A 24 -31.65 7.52 -9.40
CA ALA A 24 -30.45 7.01 -8.74
C ALA A 24 -30.65 6.87 -7.22
N MET A 25 -31.20 7.89 -6.56
CA MET A 25 -31.48 7.86 -5.12
C MET A 25 -32.52 6.79 -4.71
N LYS A 26 -33.52 6.52 -5.56
CA LYS A 26 -34.51 5.47 -5.29
C LYS A 26 -33.90 4.06 -5.38
N THR A 27 -32.92 3.89 -6.26
CA THR A 27 -32.20 2.61 -6.43
C THR A 27 -31.26 2.34 -5.25
N GLU A 28 -30.60 3.36 -4.70
CA GLU A 28 -29.75 3.22 -3.51
C GLU A 28 -30.55 2.89 -2.23
N LYS A 29 -31.77 3.42 -2.08
CA LYS A 29 -32.62 3.10 -0.92
C LYS A 29 -33.20 1.68 -0.94
N GLU A 30 -33.34 1.06 -2.11
CA GLU A 30 -33.87 -0.30 -2.23
C GLU A 30 -32.79 -1.38 -1.96
N VAL A 31 -31.50 -1.05 -2.19
CA VAL A 31 -30.38 -1.98 -1.93
C VAL A 31 -29.99 -2.05 -0.45
N VAL A 32 -30.28 -1.02 0.35
CA VAL A 32 -29.91 -0.98 1.79
C VAL A 32 -30.85 -1.81 2.68
N ALA A 33 -32.01 -2.23 2.17
CA ALA A 33 -33.01 -2.94 2.97
C ALA A 33 -32.78 -4.46 3.12
N ASP A 34 -31.86 -5.07 2.36
CA ASP A 34 -31.65 -6.53 2.34
C ASP A 34 -30.37 -7.02 3.06
N ALA A 35 -29.63 -6.12 3.74
CA ALA A 35 -28.32 -6.43 4.33
C ALA A 35 -28.33 -6.51 5.87
N ALA A 36 -29.42 -6.95 6.49
CA ALA A 36 -29.48 -7.22 7.92
C ALA A 36 -29.38 -8.72 8.23
N GLY A 37 -28.22 -9.31 7.96
CA GLY A 37 -27.82 -10.63 8.45
C GLY A 37 -26.47 -10.52 9.19
N PRO A 38 -26.22 -11.31 10.25
CA PRO A 38 -24.98 -11.22 11.00
C PRO A 38 -23.77 -11.51 10.08
N SER A 39 -22.79 -10.61 10.11
CA SER A 39 -21.55 -10.67 9.33
C SER A 39 -20.81 -11.99 9.60
N GLN A 40 -20.51 -12.72 8.52
CA GLN A 40 -19.73 -13.97 8.50
C GLN A 40 -18.35 -13.83 9.18
N GLN A 41 -17.87 -12.60 9.39
CA GLN A 41 -16.61 -12.33 10.09
C GLN A 41 -16.69 -12.64 11.60
N SER A 42 -17.87 -12.50 12.24
CA SER A 42 -18.01 -12.74 13.68
C SER A 42 -18.06 -14.22 14.07
N ALA A 43 -18.51 -15.09 13.15
CA ALA A 43 -18.56 -16.53 13.35
C ALA A 43 -17.14 -17.16 13.31
N VAL A 44 -16.25 -16.60 12.49
CA VAL A 44 -14.86 -17.04 12.38
C VAL A 44 -14.05 -16.62 13.62
N ASP A 45 -14.28 -15.43 14.16
CA ASP A 45 -13.61 -14.96 15.39
C ASP A 45 -14.07 -15.72 16.66
N MET A 46 -15.33 -16.17 16.71
CA MET A 46 -15.81 -17.05 17.79
C MET A 46 -15.22 -18.47 17.70
N ALA A 47 -15.08 -19.01 16.49
CA ALA A 47 -14.48 -20.33 16.29
C ALA A 47 -13.00 -20.36 16.70
N ILE A 48 -12.24 -19.30 16.39
CA ILE A 48 -10.82 -19.19 16.75
C ILE A 48 -10.62 -19.02 18.26
N ARG A 49 -11.54 -18.35 18.97
CA ARG A 49 -11.49 -18.26 20.44
C ARG A 49 -11.83 -19.58 21.13
N SER A 50 -12.80 -20.33 20.58
CA SER A 50 -13.23 -21.63 21.11
C SER A 50 -12.11 -22.67 21.09
N GLU A 51 -11.31 -22.73 20.01
CA GLU A 51 -10.19 -23.68 19.90
C GLU A 51 -8.99 -23.32 20.83
N ALA A 52 -8.87 -22.06 21.23
CA ALA A 52 -7.82 -21.59 22.13
C ALA A 52 -8.12 -21.84 23.62
N GLU A 53 -9.41 -21.86 24.01
CA GLU A 53 -9.82 -22.10 25.40
C GLU A 53 -9.90 -23.60 25.76
N GLU A 54 -10.16 -24.47 24.78
CA GLU A 54 -10.22 -25.93 24.98
C GLU A 54 -8.84 -26.56 25.29
N GLN A 55 -7.74 -25.85 25.02
CA GLN A 55 -6.38 -26.31 25.30
C GLN A 55 -5.89 -25.98 26.72
N CYS A 56 -6.65 -25.24 27.53
CA CYS A 56 -6.24 -24.84 28.89
C CYS A 56 -6.96 -25.57 30.04
N ILE A 57 -7.97 -26.41 29.77
CA ILE A 57 -8.74 -27.12 30.82
C ILE A 57 -8.53 -28.64 30.69
N ALA A 58 -7.32 -29.12 30.96
CA ALA A 58 -7.07 -30.56 31.14
C ALA A 58 -5.82 -30.84 31.97
N GLN A 59 -5.81 -30.38 33.23
CA GLN A 59 -4.93 -30.94 34.27
C GLN A 59 -5.67 -30.97 35.60
N ASP A 60 -6.44 -32.04 35.85
CA ASP A 60 -6.50 -32.75 37.13
C ASP A 60 -7.33 -34.04 36.96
N GLY A 61 -6.93 -35.14 37.62
CA GLY A 61 -7.74 -36.36 37.73
C GLY A 61 -7.14 -37.62 37.10
N SER A 62 -6.79 -38.56 37.95
CA SER A 62 -6.13 -39.84 37.73
C SER A 62 -7.02 -40.95 37.12
N LYS A 63 -6.54 -41.63 36.07
CA LYS A 63 -6.64 -43.10 35.89
C LYS A 63 -5.78 -43.56 34.70
N LEU A 64 -4.93 -44.57 34.92
CA LEU A 64 -4.10 -45.21 33.90
C LEU A 64 -4.98 -46.03 32.93
N GLU A 65 -5.05 -45.59 31.68
CA GLU A 65 -5.45 -46.42 30.53
C GLU A 65 -4.39 -46.25 29.43
N ALA A 66 -3.98 -47.35 28.80
CA ALA A 66 -2.85 -47.37 27.86
C ALA A 66 -3.14 -46.56 26.58
N PRO A 67 -2.15 -45.83 26.03
CA PRO A 67 -2.38 -44.98 24.86
C PRO A 67 -2.68 -45.80 23.59
N PRO A 68 -3.61 -45.34 22.72
CA PRO A 68 -3.84 -45.96 21.43
C PRO A 68 -2.62 -45.81 20.51
N PRO A 69 -2.41 -46.74 19.54
CA PRO A 69 -1.27 -46.68 18.63
C PRO A 69 -1.28 -45.39 17.82
N SER A 70 -0.09 -44.80 17.67
CA SER A 70 0.14 -43.54 16.95
C SER A 70 -0.42 -43.62 15.52
N PRO A 71 -1.09 -42.57 15.01
CA PRO A 71 -1.46 -42.52 13.61
C PRO A 71 -0.20 -42.59 12.73
N PRO A 72 -0.25 -43.24 11.55
CA PRO A 72 0.88 -43.28 10.64
C PRO A 72 1.31 -41.85 10.28
N PRO A 73 2.61 -41.60 10.04
CA PRO A 73 3.09 -40.27 9.69
C PRO A 73 2.30 -39.76 8.50
N SER A 74 1.61 -38.64 8.71
CA SER A 74 0.95 -37.86 7.67
C SER A 74 1.86 -37.81 6.45
N ARG A 75 1.42 -38.46 5.37
CA ARG A 75 2.10 -38.50 4.08
C ARG A 75 2.33 -37.04 3.68
N ARG A 76 3.57 -36.55 3.82
CA ARG A 76 3.94 -35.17 3.46
C ARG A 76 3.37 -34.90 2.06
N ARG A 77 2.34 -34.05 1.99
CA ARG A 77 1.85 -33.53 0.71
C ARG A 77 3.05 -32.84 0.08
N THR A 78 3.61 -33.43 -0.97
CA THR A 78 4.52 -32.71 -1.86
C THR A 78 3.72 -31.54 -2.42
N THR A 79 3.87 -30.35 -1.85
CA THR A 79 3.19 -29.15 -2.32
C THR A 79 3.64 -28.95 -3.76
N LYS A 80 2.69 -29.06 -4.71
CA LYS A 80 3.00 -28.70 -6.10
C LYS A 80 3.38 -27.22 -6.10
N LYS A 81 4.60 -26.92 -6.58
CA LYS A 81 5.07 -25.53 -6.72
C LYS A 81 4.02 -24.71 -7.46
N GLN A 82 3.78 -23.50 -6.97
CA GLN A 82 2.81 -22.59 -7.55
C GLN A 82 3.30 -22.08 -8.92
N ARG A 83 2.36 -21.89 -9.86
CA ARG A 83 2.70 -21.26 -11.16
C ARG A 83 2.83 -19.76 -11.01
N VAL A 84 3.94 -19.22 -11.51
CA VAL A 84 4.24 -17.79 -11.63
C VAL A 84 3.25 -17.14 -12.61
N PRO A 85 2.76 -15.91 -12.36
CA PRO A 85 1.89 -15.22 -13.31
C PRO A 85 2.56 -14.98 -14.66
N ASP A 86 1.79 -15.06 -15.74
CA ASP A 86 2.30 -14.86 -17.09
C ASP A 86 2.98 -13.50 -17.24
N GLY A 87 4.16 -13.48 -17.86
CA GLY A 87 4.96 -12.28 -18.10
C GLY A 87 5.61 -11.66 -16.86
N TRP A 88 5.38 -12.18 -15.65
CA TRP A 88 5.87 -11.56 -14.40
C TRP A 88 7.41 -11.50 -14.31
N ILE A 89 8.10 -12.50 -14.84
CA ILE A 89 9.57 -12.59 -14.88
C ILE A 89 10.16 -11.39 -15.62
N HIS A 90 9.56 -11.00 -16.74
CA HIS A 90 10.05 -9.92 -17.59
C HIS A 90 9.70 -8.52 -17.07
N CYS A 91 8.84 -8.42 -16.05
CA CYS A 91 8.54 -7.14 -15.43
C CYS A 91 9.65 -6.74 -14.46
N ALA A 92 10.06 -5.47 -14.51
CA ALA A 92 10.97 -4.89 -13.53
C ALA A 92 10.43 -5.08 -12.09
N LYS A 93 11.32 -5.25 -11.11
CA LYS A 93 10.94 -5.50 -9.71
C LYS A 93 10.23 -4.30 -9.07
N ALA A 94 10.83 -3.10 -9.20
CA ALA A 94 10.32 -1.85 -8.63
C ALA A 94 10.51 -0.65 -9.58
N SER A 95 9.82 0.46 -9.33
CA SER A 95 10.09 1.77 -9.93
C SER A 95 11.03 2.57 -9.04
N GLU A 96 11.57 3.67 -9.57
CA GLU A 96 12.08 4.72 -8.70
C GLU A 96 10.92 5.33 -7.86
N PRO A 97 11.15 5.72 -6.60
CA PRO A 97 10.11 6.35 -5.77
C PRO A 97 9.73 7.74 -6.29
N LEU A 98 8.42 8.00 -6.40
CA LEU A 98 7.84 9.31 -6.72
C LEU A 98 7.14 9.87 -5.49
N HIS A 99 7.75 10.84 -4.80
CA HIS A 99 7.21 11.41 -3.54
C HIS A 99 6.91 10.32 -2.47
N GLY A 100 7.79 9.33 -2.37
CA GLY A 100 7.59 8.18 -1.48
C GLY A 100 6.56 7.16 -1.97
N LEU A 101 6.08 7.25 -3.22
CA LEU A 101 5.24 6.23 -3.85
C LEU A 101 6.11 5.36 -4.75
N CYS A 102 6.17 4.06 -4.49
CA CYS A 102 6.97 3.12 -5.28
C CYS A 102 6.08 2.04 -5.90
N ALA A 103 6.13 1.90 -7.22
CA ALA A 103 5.41 0.87 -7.95
C ALA A 103 6.23 -0.41 -7.95
N VAL A 104 5.66 -1.52 -7.49
CA VAL A 104 6.35 -2.82 -7.50
C VAL A 104 5.51 -3.87 -8.22
N LYS A 105 6.16 -4.86 -8.84
CA LYS A 105 5.46 -6.10 -9.22
C LYS A 105 5.20 -6.89 -7.94
N THR A 106 4.13 -7.69 -7.93
CA THR A 106 3.77 -8.45 -6.72
C THR A 106 4.96 -9.32 -6.30
N PRO A 107 5.40 -9.27 -5.03
CA PRO A 107 6.34 -10.26 -4.53
C PRO A 107 5.68 -11.63 -4.52
N LEU A 108 6.50 -12.68 -4.60
CA LEU A 108 6.06 -14.07 -4.61
C LEU A 108 6.72 -14.82 -3.46
N SER A 109 5.96 -15.69 -2.79
CA SER A 109 6.47 -16.55 -1.73
C SER A 109 7.41 -17.61 -2.28
N GLU A 110 8.15 -18.25 -1.38
CA GLU A 110 9.05 -19.36 -1.69
C GLU A 110 8.33 -20.54 -2.37
N ASP A 111 7.01 -20.67 -2.22
CA ASP A 111 6.19 -21.70 -2.85
C ASP A 111 6.20 -21.66 -4.39
N PHE A 112 6.59 -20.52 -4.97
CA PHE A 112 6.79 -20.36 -6.41
C PHE A 112 8.16 -20.88 -6.88
N GLY A 113 9.09 -21.14 -5.97
CA GLY A 113 10.38 -21.76 -6.25
C GLY A 113 11.31 -20.95 -7.15
N LEU A 114 11.23 -19.62 -7.05
CA LEU A 114 12.15 -18.68 -7.72
C LEU A 114 13.50 -18.67 -7.02
N LEU A 115 14.58 -18.48 -7.78
CA LEU A 115 15.96 -18.50 -7.29
C LEU A 115 16.80 -17.46 -8.04
N GLY A 116 17.88 -16.99 -7.41
CA GLY A 116 18.83 -16.06 -8.02
C GLY A 116 18.19 -14.72 -8.36
N ASP A 117 18.49 -14.18 -9.54
CA ASP A 117 18.03 -12.85 -9.95
C ASP A 117 16.50 -12.72 -10.10
N GLU A 118 15.81 -13.84 -10.27
CA GLU A 118 14.35 -13.89 -10.38
C GLU A 118 13.64 -13.91 -9.03
N GLU A 119 14.37 -14.14 -7.95
CA GLU A 119 13.81 -14.12 -6.60
C GLU A 119 13.29 -12.71 -6.25
N TRP A 120 12.06 -12.66 -5.75
CA TRP A 120 11.41 -11.42 -5.33
C TRP A 120 10.45 -11.69 -4.17
N THR A 121 11.02 -12.04 -3.03
CA THR A 121 10.24 -12.29 -1.81
C THR A 121 9.69 -10.98 -1.23
N PRO A 122 8.67 -11.03 -0.36
CA PRO A 122 8.16 -9.83 0.32
C PRO A 122 9.23 -9.07 1.10
N GLU A 123 10.17 -9.78 1.73
CA GLU A 123 11.30 -9.18 2.45
C GLU A 123 12.28 -8.49 1.49
N GLN A 124 12.68 -9.16 0.40
CA GLN A 124 13.53 -8.54 -0.63
C GLN A 124 12.87 -7.32 -1.26
N CYS A 125 11.56 -7.38 -1.46
CA CYS A 125 10.76 -6.27 -1.98
C CYS A 125 10.85 -5.04 -1.07
N VAL A 126 10.63 -5.21 0.23
CA VAL A 126 10.75 -4.12 1.21
C VAL A 126 12.18 -3.60 1.30
N GLN A 127 13.17 -4.49 1.43
CA GLN A 127 14.56 -4.10 1.59
C GLN A 127 15.09 -3.32 0.39
N SER A 128 14.79 -3.79 -0.84
CA SER A 128 15.24 -3.15 -2.07
C SER A 128 14.54 -1.82 -2.34
N CYS A 129 13.34 -1.60 -1.79
CA CYS A 129 12.54 -0.40 -2.01
C CYS A 129 12.65 0.64 -0.88
N GLY A 130 13.64 0.51 0.00
CA GLY A 130 13.94 1.51 1.04
C GLY A 130 13.93 1.00 2.48
N GLY A 131 13.79 -0.31 2.70
CA GLY A 131 13.93 -0.94 4.02
C GLY A 131 13.02 -0.30 5.06
N ASP A 132 13.61 0.21 6.16
CA ASP A 132 12.90 0.82 7.30
C ASP A 132 12.05 2.06 6.95
N ARG A 133 12.28 2.65 5.76
CA ARG A 133 11.44 3.74 5.23
C ARG A 133 10.11 3.24 4.70
N VAL A 134 10.02 1.98 4.29
CA VAL A 134 8.77 1.40 3.80
C VAL A 134 7.84 1.20 4.98
N ARG A 135 6.68 1.85 4.95
CA ARG A 135 5.69 1.78 6.06
C ARG A 135 4.35 1.20 5.63
N LEU A 136 4.09 1.13 4.33
CA LEU A 136 2.83 0.65 3.77
C LEU A 136 3.07 -0.18 2.50
N VAL A 137 2.37 -1.29 2.38
CA VAL A 137 2.19 -2.06 1.15
C VAL A 137 0.71 -2.04 0.79
N VAL A 138 0.40 -1.58 -0.42
CA VAL A 138 -0.94 -1.60 -1.01
C VAL A 138 -0.99 -2.68 -2.06
N ASP A 139 -1.75 -3.73 -1.78
CA ASP A 139 -1.94 -4.88 -2.65
C ASP A 139 -3.28 -4.76 -3.39
N MET A 140 -3.20 -4.52 -4.70
CA MET A 140 -4.38 -4.42 -5.58
C MET A 140 -4.68 -5.70 -6.38
N THR A 141 -4.06 -6.83 -6.02
CA THR A 141 -4.32 -8.11 -6.69
C THR A 141 -5.63 -8.72 -6.22
N ASN A 142 -6.35 -9.41 -7.12
CA ASN A 142 -7.58 -10.13 -6.78
C ASN A 142 -7.32 -11.58 -6.34
N THR A 143 -6.27 -11.80 -5.55
CA THR A 143 -5.90 -13.13 -5.07
C THR A 143 -4.97 -13.01 -3.87
N ASP A 144 -4.98 -14.00 -2.98
CA ASP A 144 -4.08 -14.05 -1.82
C ASP A 144 -2.99 -15.13 -2.00
N ARG A 145 -2.86 -15.68 -3.21
CA ARG A 145 -1.95 -16.80 -3.49
C ARG A 145 -0.47 -16.42 -3.56
N TYR A 146 -0.17 -15.13 -3.76
CA TYR A 146 1.18 -14.67 -4.10
C TYR A 146 2.11 -14.64 -2.89
N TYR A 147 1.64 -14.09 -1.76
CA TYR A 147 2.36 -14.09 -0.50
C TYR A 147 1.38 -13.86 0.65
N SER A 148 1.78 -14.20 1.87
CA SER A 148 1.03 -13.86 3.07
C SER A 148 1.48 -12.50 3.60
N PRO A 149 0.58 -11.57 3.97
CA PRO A 149 0.98 -10.28 4.54
C PRO A 149 1.77 -10.43 5.86
N LEU A 150 1.69 -11.59 6.51
CA LEU A 150 2.47 -11.91 7.72
C LEU A 150 3.96 -12.09 7.46
N THR A 151 4.38 -12.28 6.21
CA THR A 151 5.80 -12.38 5.83
C THR A 151 6.43 -11.02 5.58
N LEU A 152 5.67 -9.92 5.68
CA LEU A 152 6.21 -8.57 5.63
C LEU A 152 6.88 -8.22 6.97
N PRO A 153 7.90 -7.33 6.97
CA PRO A 153 8.49 -6.83 8.21
C PRO A 153 7.44 -6.18 9.13
N ARG A 154 7.59 -6.34 10.45
CA ARG A 154 6.59 -5.92 11.45
C ARG A 154 6.21 -4.44 11.41
N HIS A 155 7.12 -3.57 10.96
CA HIS A 155 6.90 -2.13 10.85
C HIS A 155 6.09 -1.73 9.60
N VAL A 156 5.88 -2.66 8.66
CA VAL A 156 5.15 -2.44 7.42
C VAL A 156 3.68 -2.80 7.61
N LYS A 157 2.78 -1.85 7.32
CA LYS A 157 1.33 -2.13 7.27
C LYS A 157 0.94 -2.63 5.88
N HIS A 158 -0.07 -3.49 5.82
CA HIS A 158 -0.58 -4.05 4.58
C HIS A 158 -2.04 -3.66 4.37
N LEU A 159 -2.36 -3.08 3.20
CA LEU A 159 -3.70 -2.73 2.77
C LEU A 159 -4.06 -3.53 1.52
N LYS A 160 -5.09 -4.37 1.61
CA LYS A 160 -5.60 -5.18 0.49
C LYS A 160 -6.82 -4.53 -0.13
N ILE A 161 -6.77 -4.23 -1.43
CA ILE A 161 -7.91 -3.75 -2.23
C ILE A 161 -8.10 -4.70 -3.41
N ARG A 162 -9.13 -5.53 -3.38
CA ARG A 162 -9.33 -6.55 -4.42
C ARG A 162 -9.90 -5.92 -5.69
N ILE A 163 -9.04 -5.72 -6.69
CA ILE A 163 -9.45 -5.19 -8.00
C ILE A 163 -9.51 -6.31 -9.02
N GLU A 164 -10.70 -6.62 -9.50
CA GLU A 164 -10.94 -7.60 -10.56
C GLU A 164 -10.16 -7.29 -11.85
N GLY A 165 -9.94 -8.33 -12.66
CA GLY A 165 -9.21 -8.20 -13.92
C GLY A 165 -9.86 -7.21 -14.87
N HIS A 166 -9.03 -6.47 -15.62
CA HIS A 166 -9.44 -5.53 -16.68
C HIS A 166 -10.24 -4.29 -16.24
N ARG A 167 -10.23 -3.94 -14.94
CA ARG A 167 -10.86 -2.71 -14.41
C ARG A 167 -9.81 -1.74 -13.85
N CYS A 168 -10.04 -0.42 -13.91
CA CYS A 168 -9.30 0.52 -13.05
C CYS A 168 -9.89 0.47 -11.63
N PRO A 169 -9.10 0.85 -10.61
CA PRO A 169 -9.63 1.15 -9.29
C PRO A 169 -10.79 2.16 -9.35
N LEU A 170 -11.79 1.98 -8.49
CA LEU A 170 -12.89 2.92 -8.29
C LEU A 170 -12.41 4.12 -7.46
N GLU A 171 -13.15 5.23 -7.53
CA GLU A 171 -12.83 6.44 -6.77
C GLU A 171 -12.78 6.18 -5.25
N SER A 172 -13.68 5.34 -4.73
CA SER A 172 -13.69 4.96 -3.31
C SER A 172 -12.48 4.10 -2.91
N GLU A 173 -11.95 3.29 -3.83
CA GLU A 173 -10.74 2.50 -3.61
C GLU A 173 -9.50 3.41 -3.64
N LEU A 174 -9.43 4.33 -4.59
CA LEU A 174 -8.37 5.33 -4.68
C LEU A 174 -8.33 6.23 -3.45
N LYS A 175 -9.50 6.66 -2.96
CA LYS A 175 -9.61 7.43 -1.72
C LYS A 175 -9.07 6.65 -0.52
N GLN A 176 -9.40 5.37 -0.39
CA GLN A 176 -8.86 4.52 0.68
C GLN A 176 -7.33 4.43 0.63
N ILE A 177 -6.75 4.32 -0.56
CA ILE A 177 -5.29 4.34 -0.73
C ILE A 177 -4.73 5.70 -0.30
N ALA A 178 -5.34 6.81 -0.73
CA ALA A 178 -4.90 8.16 -0.38
C ALA A 178 -4.92 8.40 1.14
N ASP A 179 -6.03 8.05 1.80
CA ASP A 179 -6.18 8.17 3.25
C ASP A 179 -5.10 7.35 3.99
N ALA A 180 -4.82 6.11 3.52
CA ALA A 180 -3.78 5.27 4.11
C ALA A 180 -2.36 5.84 3.93
N VAL A 181 -2.06 6.44 2.77
CA VAL A 181 -0.77 7.10 2.51
C VAL A 181 -0.59 8.35 3.38
N LEU A 182 -1.65 9.14 3.57
CA LEU A 182 -1.61 10.31 4.45
C LEU A 182 -1.37 9.90 5.90
N LEU A 183 -2.12 8.92 6.40
CA LEU A 183 -1.95 8.39 7.76
C LEU A 183 -0.55 7.80 7.97
N MET A 184 0.00 7.12 6.96
CA MET A 184 1.38 6.63 6.98
C MET A 184 2.37 7.79 7.18
N ARG A 185 2.21 8.88 6.41
CA ARG A 185 3.07 10.06 6.49
C ARG A 185 2.99 10.75 7.85
N GLU A 186 1.78 10.87 8.41
CA GLU A 186 1.57 11.44 9.74
C GLU A 186 2.26 10.63 10.83
N ARG A 187 2.06 9.31 10.85
CA ARG A 187 2.70 8.42 11.83
C ARG A 187 4.22 8.49 11.77
N PHE A 188 4.77 8.49 10.56
CA PHE A 188 6.22 8.57 10.35
C PHE A 188 6.82 9.88 10.89
N LYS A 189 6.12 11.02 10.74
CA LYS A 189 6.53 12.30 11.33
C LYS A 189 6.51 12.24 12.86
N SER A 190 5.43 11.72 13.45
CA SER A 190 5.29 11.62 14.91
C SER A 190 6.37 10.75 15.55
N GLU A 191 6.74 9.64 14.92
CA GLU A 191 7.82 8.77 15.41
C GLU A 191 9.19 9.47 15.40
N LYS A 192 9.48 10.29 14.38
CA LYS A 192 10.73 11.05 14.32
C LYS A 192 10.83 12.14 15.37
N VAL A 193 9.72 12.85 15.62
CA VAL A 193 9.66 13.86 16.68
C VAL A 193 9.85 13.21 18.06
N GLY A 194 9.23 12.05 18.30
CA GLY A 194 9.43 11.28 19.54
C GLY A 194 10.87 10.86 19.75
N ALA A 195 11.52 10.29 18.73
CA ALA A 195 12.91 9.83 18.81
C ALA A 195 13.93 10.97 19.05
N GLN A 196 13.68 12.18 18.52
CA GLN A 196 14.54 13.35 18.76
C GLN A 196 14.37 13.93 20.16
N SER A 197 13.20 13.77 20.79
CA SER A 197 12.95 14.26 22.16
C SER A 197 13.62 13.42 23.25
N GLU A 198 13.87 12.13 23.02
CA GLU A 198 14.52 11.24 24.01
C GLU A 198 16.05 11.35 24.01
N LEU A 199 16.67 11.80 22.91
CA LEU A 199 18.11 12.01 22.79
C LEU A 199 18.58 13.40 23.28
N GLY A 200 17.66 14.28 23.67
CA GLY A 200 17.95 15.66 24.11
C GLY A 200 18.01 15.88 25.62
N ALA A 201 17.81 14.85 26.45
CA ALA A 201 17.68 15.00 27.91
C ALA A 201 19.00 14.91 28.71
N GLU A 202 20.17 14.85 28.04
CA GLU A 202 21.48 14.76 28.71
C GLU A 202 22.45 15.84 28.20
N SER A 203 22.17 17.14 28.42
CA SER A 203 23.21 18.17 28.55
C SER A 203 22.66 19.50 29.09
N GLU A 204 22.38 19.56 30.39
CA GLU A 204 22.44 20.85 31.12
C GLU A 204 23.62 20.82 32.09
N GLY A 205 24.74 21.41 31.66
CA GLY A 205 25.91 21.59 32.50
C GLY A 205 26.99 22.41 31.80
N GLY A 206 27.01 23.72 32.07
CA GLY A 206 28.20 24.55 31.81
C GLY A 206 27.90 25.94 31.23
N ALA A 207 27.84 26.94 32.11
CA ALA A 207 27.84 28.35 31.76
C ALA A 207 29.25 28.86 31.35
N GLN A 208 29.34 29.82 30.42
CA GLN A 208 29.91 31.18 30.61
C GLN A 208 30.32 31.86 29.27
N SER A 209 30.28 33.19 29.33
CA SER A 209 30.46 34.25 28.31
C SER A 209 31.85 34.30 27.62
N THR A 210 32.02 34.92 26.44
CA THR A 210 32.29 36.37 26.28
C THR A 210 32.37 36.82 24.80
N SER A 211 32.23 38.13 24.66
CA SER A 211 32.16 39.13 23.57
C SER A 211 33.06 39.14 22.31
N ALA A 212 32.58 39.94 21.32
CA ALA A 212 33.28 40.82 20.35
C ALA A 212 33.84 40.16 19.05
N GLU A 213 33.83 40.73 17.83
CA GLU A 213 33.45 42.02 17.21
C GLU A 213 33.36 41.83 15.66
N ALA A 214 32.96 42.88 14.96
CA ALA A 214 32.49 42.99 13.57
C ALA A 214 33.47 42.68 12.41
N GLY A 215 32.90 42.42 11.23
CA GLY A 215 33.57 42.46 9.93
C GLY A 215 32.56 42.42 8.77
N ALA A 216 32.24 43.58 8.21
CA ALA A 216 31.34 43.73 7.07
C ALA A 216 32.01 43.32 5.74
N SER A 217 31.25 42.70 4.84
CA SER A 217 31.41 42.95 3.40
C SER A 217 30.11 42.69 2.65
N ASP A 218 29.92 43.57 1.67
CA ASP A 218 28.74 43.91 0.90
C ASP A 218 28.80 43.16 -0.45
N VAL A 219 27.76 42.39 -0.81
CA VAL A 219 27.46 42.01 -2.21
C VAL A 219 25.93 41.91 -2.37
N GLN A 220 25.38 42.84 -3.14
CA GLN A 220 24.03 42.79 -3.72
C GLN A 220 23.97 41.77 -4.87
N GLY A 221 22.87 41.02 -5.01
CA GLY A 221 22.62 40.25 -6.24
C GLY A 221 21.47 39.23 -6.15
N VAL A 222 20.31 39.65 -6.64
CA VAL A 222 19.05 38.92 -6.86
C VAL A 222 19.16 37.54 -7.53
N GLY A 223 18.32 36.60 -7.07
CA GLY A 223 18.02 35.34 -7.75
C GLY A 223 17.31 34.35 -6.84
N ALA A 224 15.97 34.36 -6.83
CA ALA A 224 15.17 33.36 -6.14
C ALA A 224 15.31 32.01 -6.84
N ASP A 225 16.18 31.14 -6.31
CA ASP A 225 16.29 29.75 -6.75
C ASP A 225 15.56 28.84 -5.76
N ALA A 226 14.33 28.49 -6.09
CA ALA A 226 13.46 27.61 -5.33
C ALA A 226 13.76 26.12 -5.61
N THR A 227 15.04 25.74 -5.71
CA THR A 227 15.43 24.35 -6.06
C THR A 227 16.24 23.61 -4.99
N SER A 228 16.56 24.21 -3.84
CA SER A 228 17.43 23.55 -2.85
C SER A 228 16.73 22.66 -1.81
N ASP A 229 15.41 22.79 -1.62
CA ASP A 229 14.68 22.00 -0.61
C ASP A 229 14.13 20.66 -1.13
N ALA A 230 13.95 20.52 -2.45
CA ALA A 230 13.38 19.32 -3.07
C ALA A 230 14.36 18.13 -3.08
N GLU A 231 15.65 18.39 -3.27
CA GLU A 231 16.69 17.34 -3.38
C GLU A 231 17.17 16.83 -2.01
N ARG A 232 17.16 17.68 -0.97
CA ARG A 232 17.63 17.30 0.39
C ARG A 232 16.58 16.54 1.20
N GLY A 233 15.31 16.55 0.79
CA GLY A 233 14.19 15.89 1.47
C GLY A 233 13.79 14.51 0.91
N ALA A 234 14.32 14.09 -0.23
CA ALA A 234 13.90 12.86 -0.90
C ALA A 234 14.27 11.57 -0.14
N SER A 235 15.36 11.60 0.62
CA SER A 235 15.85 10.47 1.44
C SER A 235 15.10 10.29 2.77
N ASP A 236 14.34 11.30 3.20
CA ASP A 236 13.82 11.35 4.58
C ASP A 236 12.31 11.06 4.70
N GLN A 237 11.63 10.86 3.58
CA GLN A 237 10.20 10.55 3.51
C GLN A 237 9.89 9.04 3.62
N PRO A 238 8.76 8.65 4.25
CA PRO A 238 8.29 7.27 4.26
C PRO A 238 7.85 6.82 2.87
N ILE A 239 7.96 5.52 2.63
CA ILE A 239 7.65 4.88 1.34
C ILE A 239 6.40 4.01 1.47
N ALA A 240 5.49 4.16 0.51
CA ALA A 240 4.39 3.24 0.25
C ALA A 240 4.69 2.44 -1.03
N LEU A 241 4.73 1.11 -0.90
CA LEU A 241 4.79 0.20 -2.04
C LEU A 241 3.38 -0.05 -2.55
N ILE A 242 3.15 0.16 -3.84
CA ILE A 242 1.84 -0.02 -4.46
C ILE A 242 1.99 -1.04 -5.59
N HIS A 243 1.23 -2.12 -5.52
CA HIS A 243 1.33 -3.17 -6.53
C HIS A 243 -0.01 -3.70 -7.00
N CYS A 244 0.02 -4.21 -8.22
CA CYS A 244 -0.90 -5.19 -8.73
C CYS A 244 -0.08 -6.43 -9.11
N THR A 245 -0.47 -7.22 -10.10
CA THR A 245 0.34 -8.38 -10.52
C THR A 245 1.70 -7.92 -11.07
N HIS A 246 1.69 -7.02 -12.06
CA HIS A 246 2.91 -6.57 -12.76
C HIS A 246 3.41 -5.18 -12.31
N GLY A 247 2.60 -4.44 -11.56
CA GLY A 247 2.98 -3.09 -11.10
C GLY A 247 2.98 -2.03 -12.19
N ILE A 248 2.10 -2.16 -13.21
CA ILE A 248 2.06 -1.25 -14.37
C ILE A 248 0.69 -0.56 -14.46
N ASN A 249 -0.38 -1.25 -14.89
CA ASN A 249 -1.64 -0.59 -15.24
C ASN A 249 -2.43 -0.07 -14.03
N ARG A 250 -2.91 -0.96 -13.14
CA ARG A 250 -3.68 -0.56 -11.94
C ARG A 250 -2.83 0.29 -11.00
N THR A 251 -1.55 -0.09 -10.85
CA THR A 251 -0.56 0.66 -10.08
C THR A 251 -0.34 2.06 -10.64
N GLY A 252 -0.21 2.22 -11.95
CA GLY A 252 -0.08 3.51 -12.61
C GLY A 252 -1.35 4.37 -12.46
N CYS A 253 -2.54 3.77 -12.61
CA CYS A 253 -3.83 4.43 -12.35
C CYS A 253 -3.87 5.00 -10.92
N ALA A 254 -3.50 4.18 -9.92
CA ALA A 254 -3.47 4.60 -8.52
C ALA A 254 -2.41 5.67 -8.23
N ILE A 255 -1.16 5.48 -8.67
CA ILE A 255 -0.08 6.45 -8.42
C ILE A 255 -0.35 7.77 -9.13
N ALA A 256 -0.83 7.75 -10.38
CA ALA A 256 -1.19 8.97 -11.08
C ALA A 256 -2.29 9.74 -10.35
N HIS A 257 -3.32 9.05 -9.84
CA HIS A 257 -4.34 9.67 -9.02
C HIS A 257 -3.76 10.31 -7.75
N LEU A 258 -2.91 9.59 -7.01
CA LEU A 258 -2.27 10.12 -5.79
C LEU A 258 -1.36 11.33 -6.07
N LEU A 259 -0.67 11.36 -7.20
CA LEU A 259 0.14 12.52 -7.60
C LEU A 259 -0.75 13.74 -7.88
N VAL A 260 -1.91 13.54 -8.51
CA VAL A 260 -2.88 14.61 -8.77
C VAL A 260 -3.49 15.10 -7.46
N THR A 261 -3.92 14.20 -6.58
CA THR A 261 -4.69 14.57 -5.38
C THR A 261 -3.83 15.01 -4.20
N LEU A 262 -2.60 14.51 -4.08
CA LEU A 262 -1.73 14.80 -2.93
C LEU A 262 -0.56 15.74 -3.25
N HIS A 263 -0.23 15.93 -4.53
CA HIS A 263 0.95 16.69 -4.96
C HIS A 263 0.66 17.68 -6.10
N GLU A 264 -0.61 17.95 -6.38
CA GLU A 264 -1.06 18.96 -7.34
C GLU A 264 -0.56 18.76 -8.78
N TYR A 265 -0.23 17.53 -9.16
CA TYR A 265 0.12 17.22 -10.55
C TYR A 265 -1.10 17.40 -11.45
N THR A 266 -0.86 17.83 -12.70
CA THR A 266 -1.85 17.57 -13.76
C THR A 266 -1.84 16.08 -14.12
N LEU A 267 -2.97 15.55 -14.59
CA LEU A 267 -3.04 14.13 -15.00
C LEU A 267 -1.97 13.75 -16.04
N ALA A 268 -1.71 14.64 -17.00
CA ALA A 268 -0.68 14.42 -18.03
C ALA A 268 0.74 14.38 -17.42
N ALA A 269 1.05 15.29 -16.49
CA ALA A 269 2.34 15.30 -15.80
C ALA A 269 2.50 14.06 -14.91
N ALA A 270 1.44 13.63 -14.21
CA ALA A 270 1.45 12.45 -13.37
C ALA A 270 1.69 11.16 -14.19
N ALA A 271 0.99 11.01 -15.31
CA ALA A 271 1.18 9.88 -16.21
C ALA A 271 2.61 9.85 -16.79
N ALA A 272 3.14 11.00 -17.20
CA ALA A 272 4.50 11.10 -17.72
C ALA A 272 5.56 10.81 -16.63
N ALA A 273 5.34 11.28 -15.40
CA ALA A 273 6.22 10.99 -14.28
C ALA A 273 6.24 9.49 -13.95
N PHE A 274 5.07 8.85 -13.91
CA PHE A 274 4.96 7.41 -13.70
C PHE A 274 5.67 6.62 -14.81
N ALA A 275 5.42 6.95 -16.08
CA ALA A 275 6.05 6.27 -17.21
C ALA A 275 7.58 6.38 -17.22
N ARG A 276 8.14 7.51 -16.74
CA ARG A 276 9.59 7.66 -16.56
C ARG A 276 10.13 6.81 -15.41
N ALA A 277 9.45 6.79 -14.27
CA ALA A 277 9.88 6.02 -13.10
C ALA A 277 9.67 4.51 -13.27
N ARG A 278 8.69 4.12 -14.09
CA ARG A 278 8.29 2.73 -14.37
C ARG A 278 8.09 2.56 -15.88
N PRO A 279 9.18 2.39 -16.65
CA PRO A 279 9.08 2.14 -18.09
C PRO A 279 8.23 0.88 -18.39
N PRO A 280 7.45 0.89 -19.49
CA PRO A 280 6.58 -0.22 -19.88
C PRO A 280 7.35 -1.48 -20.30
#